data_AF-W0VCI5-F1
#
_entry.id   AF-W0VCI5-F1
#
_cell.length_a   1.000
_cell.length_b   1.000
_cell.length_c   1.000
_cell.angle_alpha   90.00
_cell.angle_beta   90.00
_cell.angle_gamma   90.00
#
_symmetry.space_group_name_H-M   'P 1'
#
loop_
_entity.id
_entity.type
_entity.pdbx_description
1 polymer ?
#
loop_
_entity_poly.entity_id
_entity_poly.type
_entity_poly.pdbx_seq_one_letter_code
_entity_poly.pdbx_strand_id
1 'polypeptide(L)'
;MPELLALIAVVASLLLGPCLIKLAARILRRIAVSWQDCFLFSLLLTALYMIPSMAGMSWPKGLPHSVTGTITFALILFLSTWYFSTRASTAQGVLLGWRGALRLSLVAGGLALATTLVLAAITLLGLVQVFRHL
;
A
#
# COMPACT_ATOMS: atom_id res chain seq x y z
N MET A 1 -22.09 10.47 -5.88
CA MET A 1 -21.59 9.45 -4.92
C MET A 1 -20.14 8.96 -5.13
N PRO A 2 -19.45 9.11 -6.30
CA PRO A 2 -18.08 8.58 -6.44
C PRO A 2 -17.04 9.34 -5.59
N GLU A 3 -17.29 10.62 -5.29
CA GLU A 3 -16.37 11.43 -4.48
C GLU A 3 -16.29 10.98 -3.01
N LEU A 4 -17.41 10.53 -2.43
CA LEU A 4 -17.42 10.00 -1.06
C LEU A 4 -16.59 8.72 -0.97
N LEU A 5 -16.69 7.84 -1.98
CA LEU A 5 -15.88 6.62 -2.05
C LEU A 5 -14.39 6.94 -2.20
N ALA A 6 -14.04 7.93 -3.02
CA ALA A 6 -12.67 8.39 -3.17
C ALA A 6 -12.11 8.93 -1.84
N LEU A 7 -12.90 9.73 -1.11
CA LEU A 7 -12.51 10.24 0.21
C LEU A 7 -12.30 9.10 1.22
N ILE A 8 -13.22 8.14 1.28
CA ILE A 8 -13.10 6.97 2.16
C ILE A 8 -11.83 6.18 1.81
N ALA A 9 -11.55 5.96 0.52
CA ALA A 9 -10.36 5.25 0.07
C ALA A 9 -9.06 5.98 0.48
N VAL A 10 -9.03 7.31 0.37
CA VAL A 10 -7.89 8.14 0.82
C VAL A 10 -7.70 8.08 2.33
N VAL A 11 -8.78 8.23 3.10
CA VAL A 11 -8.69 8.15 4.57
C VAL A 11 -8.24 6.76 4.99
N ALA A 12 -8.79 5.71 4.37
CA ALA A 12 -8.39 4.34 4.61
C ALA A 12 -6.92 4.11 4.25
N SER A 13 -6.41 4.61 3.13
CA SER A 13 -4.99 4.45 2.76
C SER A 13 -4.06 5.14 3.74
N LEU A 14 -4.42 6.34 4.22
CA LEU A 14 -3.64 7.12 5.17
C LEU A 14 -3.61 6.50 6.58
N LEU A 15 -4.67 5.80 6.98
CA LEU A 15 -4.74 5.14 8.29
C LEU A 15 -4.17 3.72 8.26
N LEU A 16 -4.53 2.93 7.23
CA LEU A 16 -4.09 1.54 7.13
C LEU A 16 -2.64 1.44 6.67
N GLY A 17 -2.19 2.28 5.74
CA GLY A 17 -0.83 2.25 5.21
C GLY A 17 0.24 2.26 6.29
N PRO A 18 0.26 3.25 7.20
CA PRO A 18 1.25 3.33 8.27
C PRO A 18 1.16 2.15 9.24
N CYS A 19 -0.06 1.70 9.55
CA CYS A 19 -0.32 0.55 10.42
C CYS A 19 0.28 -0.73 9.84
N LEU A 20 0.07 -0.97 8.54
CA LEU A 20 0.59 -2.16 7.84
C LEU A 20 2.11 -2.14 7.75
N ILE A 21 2.72 -0.99 7.47
CA ILE A 21 4.18 -0.84 7.46
C ILE A 21 4.77 -1.08 8.84
N LYS A 22 4.12 -0.54 9.88
CA LYS A 22 4.55 -0.75 11.27
C LYS A 22 4.41 -2.22 11.68
N LEU A 23 3.33 -2.87 11.26
CA LEU A 23 3.11 -4.29 11.49
C LEU A 23 4.17 -5.12 10.76
N ALA A 24 4.51 -4.79 9.51
CA ALA A 24 5.58 -5.43 8.75
C ALA A 24 6.94 -5.30 9.46
N ALA A 25 7.27 -4.10 9.94
CA ALA A 25 8.49 -3.87 10.72
C ALA A 25 8.51 -4.72 12.01
N ARG A 26 7.35 -4.85 12.68
CA ARG A 26 7.20 -5.68 13.89
C ARG A 26 7.33 -7.17 13.60
N ILE A 27 6.76 -7.66 12.48
CA ILE A 27 6.92 -9.06 12.03
C ILE A 27 8.40 -9.37 11.76
N LEU A 28 9.13 -8.43 11.18
CA LEU A 28 10.57 -8.57 10.91
C LEU A 28 11.45 -8.44 12.17
N ARG A 29 10.86 -8.12 13.34
CA ARG A 29 11.41 -8.08 14.72
C ARG A 29 12.64 -7.21 14.98
N ARG A 30 13.46 -6.92 13.97
CA ARG A 30 14.74 -6.20 14.08
C ARG A 30 14.74 -4.86 13.34
N ILE A 31 13.58 -4.39 12.92
CA ILE A 31 13.44 -3.18 12.10
C ILE A 31 12.63 -2.15 12.88
N ALA A 32 13.21 -0.97 13.04
CA ALA A 32 12.57 0.21 13.56
C ALA A 32 12.28 1.18 12.40
N VAL A 33 11.05 1.66 12.34
CA VAL A 33 10.61 2.71 11.41
C VAL A 33 9.85 3.73 12.23
N SER A 34 10.09 5.02 12.04
CA SER A 34 9.32 6.05 12.76
C SER A 34 7.88 6.08 12.26
N TRP A 35 6.92 6.45 13.12
CA TRP A 35 5.52 6.63 12.68
C TRP A 35 5.39 7.78 11.68
N GLN A 36 6.22 8.81 11.82
CA GLN A 36 6.26 9.96 10.92
C GLN A 36 6.65 9.53 9.50
N ASP A 37 7.68 8.69 9.34
CA ASP A 37 8.10 8.19 8.03
C ASP A 37 7.04 7.27 7.40
N CYS A 38 6.39 6.41 8.20
CA CYS A 38 5.28 5.59 7.71
C CYS A 38 4.11 6.44 7.19
N PHE A 39 3.77 7.52 7.89
CA PHE A 39 2.70 8.44 7.51
C PHE A 39 3.06 9.26 6.27
N LEU A 40 4.26 9.83 6.24
CA LEU A 40 4.78 10.57 5.07
C LEU A 40 4.84 9.69 3.83
N PHE A 41 5.25 8.43 3.95
CA PHE A 41 5.24 7.50 2.82
C PHE A 41 3.83 7.21 2.32
N SER A 42 2.88 7.00 3.24
CA SER A 42 1.47 6.74 2.88
C SER A 42 0.83 7.95 2.21
N LEU A 43 1.16 9.16 2.68
CA LEU A 43 0.78 10.42 2.05
C LEU A 43 1.38 10.53 0.64
N LEU A 44 2.67 10.21 0.49
CA LEU A 44 3.37 10.26 -0.79
C LEU A 44 2.77 9.28 -1.82
N LEU A 45 2.48 8.04 -1.41
CA LEU A 45 1.79 7.08 -2.29
C LEU A 45 0.37 7.53 -2.66
N THR A 46 -0.35 8.11 -1.71
CA THR A 46 -1.71 8.63 -1.95
C THR A 46 -1.69 9.78 -2.96
N ALA A 47 -0.73 10.70 -2.81
CA ALA A 47 -0.53 11.79 -3.78
C ALA A 47 -0.15 11.24 -5.16
N LEU A 48 0.74 10.25 -5.22
CA LEU A 48 1.15 9.61 -6.47
C LEU A 48 -0.03 8.93 -7.20
N TYR A 49 -0.99 8.40 -6.45
CA TYR A 49 -2.20 7.80 -7.02
C TYR A 49 -3.23 8.85 -7.49
N MET A 50 -3.31 9.98 -6.79
CA MET A 50 -4.26 11.06 -7.08
C MET A 50 -3.85 11.90 -8.29
N ILE A 51 -2.56 12.24 -8.43
CA ILE A 51 -2.06 13.15 -9.47
C ILE A 51 -2.47 12.71 -10.89
N PRO A 52 -2.28 11.45 -11.32
CA PRO A 52 -2.69 11.02 -12.66
C PRO A 52 -4.20 11.15 -12.87
N SER A 53 -5.00 10.83 -11.85
CA SER A 53 -6.46 10.96 -11.92
C SER A 53 -6.89 12.42 -12.10
N MET A 54 -6.25 13.36 -11.39
CA MET A 54 -6.55 14.79 -11.50
C MET A 54 -6.08 15.37 -12.84
N ALA A 55 -4.97 14.86 -13.39
CA ALA A 55 -4.43 15.27 -14.68
C ALA A 55 -5.17 14.65 -15.88
N GLY A 56 -6.20 13.84 -15.65
CA GLY A 56 -6.89 13.09 -16.71
C GLY A 56 -6.00 12.06 -17.41
N MET A 57 -4.86 11.71 -16.80
CA MET A 57 -3.93 10.73 -17.33
C MET A 57 -4.46 9.33 -17.03
N SER A 58 -4.85 8.63 -18.09
CA SER A 58 -5.22 7.22 -18.02
C SER A 58 -4.10 6.37 -18.61
N TRP A 59 -3.97 5.13 -18.13
CA TRP A 59 -3.10 4.15 -18.78
C TRP A 59 -3.50 4.01 -20.26
N PRO A 60 -2.54 3.83 -21.17
CA PRO A 60 -2.83 3.53 -22.57
C PRO A 60 -3.90 2.45 -22.69
N LYS A 61 -4.99 2.74 -23.41
CA LYS A 61 -6.19 1.88 -23.51
C LYS A 61 -5.96 0.47 -24.10
N GLY A 62 -4.72 0.11 -24.44
CA GLY A 62 -4.33 -1.20 -24.98
C GLY A 62 -3.47 -2.06 -24.05
N LEU A 63 -3.13 -1.60 -22.85
CA LEU A 63 -2.34 -2.40 -21.92
C LEU A 63 -3.21 -3.43 -21.19
N PRO A 64 -2.82 -4.72 -21.16
CA PRO A 64 -3.50 -5.72 -20.35
C PRO A 64 -3.49 -5.33 -18.87
N HIS A 65 -4.60 -5.58 -18.16
CA HIS A 65 -4.72 -5.28 -16.73
C HIS A 65 -3.63 -5.94 -15.88
N SER A 66 -3.18 -7.13 -16.28
CA SER A 66 -2.06 -7.83 -15.65
C SER A 66 -0.76 -7.02 -15.73
N VAL A 67 -0.44 -6.49 -16.91
CA VAL A 67 0.77 -5.69 -17.16
C VAL A 67 0.73 -4.39 -16.34
N THR A 68 -0.40 -3.68 -16.36
CA THR A 68 -0.55 -2.45 -15.56
C THR A 68 -0.43 -2.71 -14.06
N GLY A 69 -0.98 -3.85 -13.58
CA GLY A 69 -0.86 -4.26 -12.19
C GLY A 69 0.58 -4.57 -11.80
N THR A 70 1.30 -5.33 -12.62
CA THR A 70 2.71 -5.66 -12.40
C THR A 70 3.60 -4.41 -12.37
N ILE A 71 3.42 -3.48 -13.32
CA ILE A 71 4.18 -2.22 -13.35
C ILE A 71 3.91 -1.39 -12.11
N THR A 72 2.63 -1.25 -11.72
CA THR A 72 2.24 -0.49 -10.53
C THR A 72 2.85 -1.08 -9.27
N PHE A 73 2.79 -2.42 -9.13
CA PHE A 73 3.39 -3.11 -8.00
C PHE A 73 4.91 -2.95 -7.96
N ALA A 74 5.59 -3.08 -9.11
CA ALA A 74 7.02 -2.88 -9.21
C ALA A 74 7.44 -1.45 -8.84
N LEU A 75 6.68 -0.44 -9.28
CA LEU A 75 6.91 0.96 -8.92
C LEU A 75 6.73 1.19 -7.42
N ILE A 76 5.67 0.67 -6.81
CA ILE A 76 5.42 0.79 -5.36
C ILE A 76 6.53 0.10 -4.57
N LEU A 77 6.96 -1.10 -4.98
CA LEU A 77 8.08 -1.80 -4.35
C LEU A 77 9.37 -1.03 -4.47
N PHE A 78 9.68 -0.51 -5.67
CA PHE A 78 10.89 0.29 -5.88
C PHE A 78 10.87 1.55 -5.01
N LEU A 79 9.76 2.30 -5.02
CA LEU A 79 9.62 3.56 -4.30
C LEU A 79 9.65 3.36 -2.77
N SER A 80 8.95 2.35 -2.27
CA SER A 80 9.01 1.99 -0.84
C SER A 80 10.41 1.54 -0.43
N THR A 81 11.07 0.71 -1.25
CA THR A 81 12.43 0.24 -0.98
C THR A 81 13.40 1.42 -0.94
N TRP A 82 13.34 2.30 -1.93
CA TRP A 82 14.17 3.50 -1.98
C TRP A 82 13.92 4.39 -0.75
N TYR A 83 12.66 4.69 -0.44
CA TYR A 83 12.29 5.55 0.69
C TYR A 83 12.74 5.00 2.04
N PHE A 84 12.50 3.70 2.31
CA PHE A 84 12.86 3.10 3.59
C PHE A 84 14.34 2.71 3.69
N SER A 85 15.08 2.63 2.59
CA SER A 85 16.51 2.28 2.62
C SER A 85 17.36 3.25 3.43
N THR A 86 16.97 4.53 3.47
CA THR A 86 17.67 5.61 4.16
C THR A 86 16.97 6.08 5.44
N ARG A 87 15.75 5.59 5.72
CA ARG A 87 14.91 6.05 6.85
C ARG A 87 14.60 4.95 7.87
N ALA A 88 14.53 3.70 7.45
CA ALA A 88 14.36 2.58 8.37
C ALA A 88 15.71 2.18 8.96
N SER A 89 15.72 1.84 10.24
CA SER A 89 16.92 1.40 10.96
C SER A 89 16.72 0.02 11.56
N THR A 90 17.84 -0.64 11.82
CA THR A 90 17.90 -1.89 12.57
C THR A 90 17.78 -1.61 14.07
N ALA A 91 17.62 -2.65 14.89
CA ALA A 91 17.63 -2.52 16.36
C ALA A 91 18.92 -1.87 16.90
N GLN A 92 20.02 -1.94 16.16
CA GLN A 92 21.31 -1.32 16.47
C GLN A 92 21.43 0.13 15.98
N GLY A 93 20.37 0.70 15.40
CA GLY A 93 20.38 2.06 14.85
C GLY A 93 21.02 2.18 13.46
N VAL A 94 21.56 1.10 12.88
CA VAL A 94 22.14 1.12 11.53
C VAL A 94 21.04 1.16 10.49
N LEU A 95 21.17 2.00 9.47
CA LEU A 95 20.23 2.08 8.36
C LEU A 95 20.05 0.72 7.65
N LEU A 96 18.82 0.43 7.24
CA LEU A 96 18.45 -0.87 6.65
C LEU A 96 19.16 -1.19 5.33
N GLY A 97 19.50 -0.15 4.57
CA GLY A 97 19.96 -0.26 3.18
C GLY A 97 18.91 -0.90 2.26
N TRP A 98 19.27 -1.10 1.00
CA TRP A 98 18.36 -1.61 -0.04
C TRP A 98 17.80 -2.99 0.26
N ARG A 99 18.63 -3.94 0.72
CA ARG A 99 18.20 -5.32 0.99
C ARG A 99 17.21 -5.40 2.14
N GLY A 100 17.45 -4.65 3.21
CA GLY A 100 16.55 -4.60 4.36
C GLY A 100 15.23 -3.93 3.99
N ALA A 101 15.29 -2.80 3.28
CA ALA A 101 14.10 -2.07 2.86
C ALA A 101 13.24 -2.89 1.89
N LEU A 102 13.85 -3.65 0.97
CA LEU A 102 13.10 -4.51 0.06
C LEU A 102 12.30 -5.59 0.82
N ARG A 103 12.91 -6.19 1.85
CA ARG A 103 12.20 -7.17 2.70
C ARG A 103 11.04 -6.53 3.45
N LEU A 104 11.25 -5.33 4.00
CA LEU A 104 10.18 -4.57 4.65
C LEU A 104 9.04 -4.28 3.68
N SER A 105 9.36 -3.79 2.48
CA SER A 105 8.39 -3.48 1.43
C SER A 105 7.61 -4.70 0.96
N LEU A 106 8.26 -5.84 0.79
CA LEU A 106 7.59 -7.09 0.40
C LEU A 106 6.62 -7.58 1.47
N VAL A 107 7.01 -7.53 2.75
CA VAL A 107 6.12 -7.92 3.85
C VAL A 107 4.94 -6.95 3.98
N ALA A 108 5.20 -5.64 3.91
CA ALA A 108 4.14 -4.63 3.94
C ALA A 108 3.17 -4.77 2.75
N GLY A 109 3.70 -5.01 1.55
CA GLY A 109 2.91 -5.25 0.34
C GLY A 109 2.09 -6.54 0.44
N GLY A 110 2.67 -7.62 0.97
CA GLY A 110 1.97 -8.88 1.22
C GLY A 110 0.83 -8.72 2.22
N LEU A 111 1.04 -7.97 3.31
CA LEU A 111 -0.01 -7.63 4.27
C LEU A 111 -1.12 -6.80 3.62
N ALA A 112 -0.77 -5.78 2.84
CA ALA A 112 -1.75 -4.97 2.12
C ALA A 112 -2.60 -5.81 1.17
N LEU A 113 -1.98 -6.68 0.36
CA LEU A 113 -2.68 -7.61 -0.52
C LEU A 113 -3.61 -8.53 0.26
N ALA A 114 -3.14 -9.13 1.35
CA ALA A 114 -3.96 -10.00 2.20
C ALA A 114 -5.16 -9.24 2.78
N THR A 115 -4.97 -8.01 3.28
CA THR A 115 -6.06 -7.16 3.77
C THR A 115 -7.08 -6.86 2.66
N THR A 116 -6.63 -6.51 1.46
CA THR A 116 -7.51 -6.26 0.31
C THR A 116 -8.31 -7.50 -0.08
N LEU A 117 -7.69 -8.67 -0.11
CA LEU A 117 -8.37 -9.93 -0.44
C LEU A 117 -9.42 -10.31 0.61
N VAL A 118 -9.12 -10.13 1.90
CA VAL A 118 -10.08 -10.38 2.98
C VAL A 118 -11.28 -9.44 2.88
N LEU A 119 -11.04 -8.14 2.65
CA LEU A 119 -12.12 -7.17 2.47
C LEU A 119 -12.99 -7.51 1.25
N ALA A 120 -12.37 -7.87 0.12
CA ALA A 120 -13.09 -8.29 -1.09
C ALA A 120 -13.92 -9.56 -0.87
N ALA A 121 -13.42 -10.53 -0.10
CA ALA A 121 -14.17 -11.73 0.22
C ALA A 121 -15.39 -11.42 1.11
N ILE A 122 -15.23 -10.55 2.12
CA ILE A 122 -16.32 -10.13 3.00
C ILE A 122 -17.43 -9.41 2.21
N THR A 123 -17.07 -8.49 1.31
CA THR A 123 -18.05 -7.76 0.50
C THR A 123 -18.79 -8.68 -0.47
N LEU A 124 -18.10 -9.63 -1.10
CA LEU A 124 -18.72 -10.64 -1.95
C LEU A 124 -19.70 -11.53 -1.17
N LEU A 125 -19.31 -12.02 0.01
CA LEU A 125 -20.18 -12.82 0.85
C LEU A 125 -21.42 -12.03 1.31
N GLY A 126 -21.24 -10.77 1.72
CA GLY A 126 -22.35 -9.89 2.09
C GLY A 126 -23.34 -9.67 0.96
N LEU A 127 -22.85 -9.42 -0.26
CA LEU A 127 -23.69 -9.28 -1.45
C LEU A 127 -24.48 -10.56 -1.73
N VAL A 128 -23.83 -11.72 -1.67
CA VAL A 128 -24.50 -13.02 -1.85
C VAL A 128 -25.62 -13.23 -0.83
N GLN A 129 -25.43 -12.83 0.43
CA GLN A 129 -26.49 -12.93 1.44
C GLN A 129 -27.68 -12.01 1.12
N VAL A 130 -27.43 -10.77 0.69
CA VAL A 130 -28.50 -9.82 0.32
C VAL A 130 -29.32 -10.35 -0.87
N PHE A 131 -28.66 -10.84 -1.93
CA PHE A 131 -29.35 -11.41 -3.09
C PHE A 131 -30.13 -12.70 -2.77
N ARG A 132 -29.75 -13.43 -1.72
CA ARG A 132 -30.46 -14.64 -1.29
C ARG A 132 -31.78 -14.32 -0.57
N HIS A 133 -31.95 -13.10 -0.09
CA HIS A 133 -33.15 -12.63 0.63
C HIS A 133 -34.09 -11.78 -0.23
N LEU A 134 -33.77 -11.58 -1.51
CA LEU A 134 -34.61 -10.92 -2.53
C LEU A 134 -35.27 -11.97 -3.43
#